data_AF-A0A2A4LPD3-F1
#
_entry.id   AF-A0A2A4LPD3-F1
#
_cell.length_a   1.000
_cell.length_b   1.000
_cell.length_c   1.000
_cell.angle_alpha   90.00
_cell.angle_beta   90.00
_cell.angle_gamma   90.00
#
_symmetry.space_group_name_H-M   'P 1'
#
loop_
_entity.id
_entity.type
_entity.pdbx_description
1 polymer ?
#
loop_
_entity_poly.entity_id
_entity_poly.type
_entity_poly.pdbx_seq_one_letter_code
_entity_poly.pdbx_strand_id
1 'polypeptide(L)'
;MSFIKTITEKLEIEFSPVSLEVVNESHLHAGHQEKFDGSGETHVRIKIVSKAFEGMNRVARHRAINTQVEAEIALGLHAVAIDVKAPSEIK
;
A
#
# COMPACT_ATOMS: atom_id res chain seq x y z
N MET A 1 0.20 -17.30 -1.65
CA MET A 1 -0.07 -16.07 -2.43
C MET A 1 0.74 -14.95 -1.79
N SER A 2 1.32 -14.04 -2.58
CA SER A 2 2.04 -12.86 -2.05
C SER A 2 1.06 -11.69 -2.04
N PHE A 3 0.81 -11.10 -0.88
CA PHE A 3 0.04 -9.88 -0.73
C PHE A 3 0.65 -8.75 -1.53
N ILE A 4 1.98 -8.62 -1.56
CA ILE A 4 2.65 -7.59 -2.36
C ILE A 4 2.27 -7.74 -3.83
N LYS A 5 2.36 -8.94 -4.39
CA LYS A 5 1.96 -9.19 -5.78
C LYS A 5 0.49 -8.83 -6.02
N THR A 6 -0.41 -9.32 -5.16
CA THR A 6 -1.86 -9.08 -5.31
C THR A 6 -2.22 -7.61 -5.17
N ILE A 7 -1.61 -6.89 -4.22
CA ILE A 7 -1.81 -5.45 -4.03
C ILE A 7 -1.29 -4.69 -5.24
N THR A 8 -0.09 -5.02 -5.75
CA THR A 8 0.45 -4.38 -6.96
C THR A 8 -0.52 -4.51 -8.13
N GLU A 9 -0.98 -5.73 -8.44
CA GLU A 9 -1.91 -5.97 -9.55
C GLU A 9 -3.23 -5.18 -9.40
N LYS A 10 -3.83 -5.18 -8.19
CA LYS A 10 -5.05 -4.41 -7.91
C LYS A 10 -4.85 -2.91 -8.13
N LEU A 11 -3.75 -2.36 -7.61
CA LEU A 11 -3.46 -0.92 -7.69
C LEU A 11 -3.11 -0.49 -9.13
N GLU A 12 -2.42 -1.36 -9.89
CA GLU A 12 -2.16 -1.13 -11.31
C GLU A 12 -3.47 -1.05 -12.11
N ILE A 13 -4.38 -1.99 -11.89
CA ILE A 13 -5.67 -2.05 -12.59
C ILE A 13 -6.55 -0.86 -12.21
N GLU A 14 -6.74 -0.62 -10.91
CA GLU A 14 -7.70 0.39 -10.42
C GLU A 14 -7.24 1.81 -10.75
N PHE A 15 -5.95 2.10 -10.55
CA PHE A 15 -5.47 3.48 -10.59
C PHE A 15 -4.64 3.81 -11.83
N SER A 16 -4.26 2.82 -12.66
CA SER A 16 -3.41 3.03 -13.84
C SER A 16 -2.24 3.99 -13.54
N PRO A 17 -1.41 3.69 -12.51
CA PRO A 17 -0.44 4.63 -12.00
C PRO A 17 0.70 4.88 -12.98
N VAL A 18 1.26 6.10 -12.94
CA VAL A 18 2.50 6.41 -13.66
C VAL A 18 3.74 5.90 -12.92
N SER A 19 3.61 5.65 -11.61
CA SER A 19 4.64 5.02 -10.78
C SER A 19 3.96 4.31 -9.60
N LEU A 20 4.39 3.08 -9.35
CA LEU A 20 3.92 2.26 -8.23
C LEU A 20 5.09 1.48 -7.64
N GLU A 21 5.20 1.51 -6.32
CA GLU A 21 6.12 0.72 -5.53
C GLU A 21 5.38 0.12 -4.33
N VAL A 22 5.43 -1.20 -4.19
CA VAL A 22 4.86 -1.93 -3.05
C VAL A 22 5.99 -2.70 -2.37
N VAL A 23 6.36 -2.27 -1.16
CA VAL A 23 7.59 -2.71 -0.47
C VAL A 23 7.23 -3.49 0.80
N ASN A 24 7.90 -4.63 1.00
CA ASN A 24 7.83 -5.35 2.27
C ASN A 24 8.64 -4.64 3.35
N GLU A 25 7.98 -4.12 4.38
CA GLU A 25 8.61 -3.49 5.55
C GLU A 25 8.54 -4.37 6.81
N SER A 26 8.09 -5.64 6.71
CA SER A 26 7.90 -6.54 7.86
C SER A 26 9.16 -6.67 8.73
N HIS A 27 10.33 -6.72 8.10
CA HIS A 27 11.62 -6.80 8.79
C HIS A 27 11.90 -5.60 9.72
N LEU A 28 11.34 -4.42 9.44
CA LEU A 28 11.46 -3.23 10.29
C LEU A 28 10.63 -3.33 11.58
N HIS A 29 9.72 -4.30 11.65
CA HIS A 29 8.79 -4.49 12.76
C HIS A 29 8.99 -5.83 13.50
N ALA A 30 10.13 -6.50 13.27
CA ALA A 30 10.52 -7.67 14.02
C ALA A 30 10.59 -7.36 15.53
N GLY A 31 9.96 -8.20 16.35
CA GLY A 31 9.90 -8.06 17.81
C GLY A 31 8.94 -6.99 18.32
N HIS A 32 8.23 -6.24 17.46
CA HIS A 32 7.23 -5.27 17.90
C HIS A 32 6.02 -5.95 18.55
N GLN A 33 5.64 -7.12 18.03
CA GLN A 33 4.72 -8.06 18.67
C GLN A 33 5.37 -9.44 18.68
N GLU A 34 5.02 -10.28 19.66
CA GLU A 34 5.60 -11.63 19.78
C GLU A 34 5.48 -12.46 18.49
N LYS A 35 4.41 -12.24 17.72
CA LYS A 35 4.16 -12.93 16.44
C LYS A 35 4.89 -12.33 15.22
N PHE A 36 5.52 -11.18 15.35
CA PHE A 36 6.25 -10.53 14.25
C PHE A 36 7.73 -10.84 14.37
N ASP A 37 8.18 -11.87 13.66
CA ASP A 37 9.58 -12.28 13.60
C ASP A 37 10.37 -11.54 12.50
N GLY A 38 9.71 -10.62 11.79
CA GLY A 38 10.29 -9.88 10.65
C GLY A 38 10.17 -10.59 9.31
N SER A 39 9.69 -11.83 9.29
CA SER A 39 9.42 -12.59 8.08
C SER A 39 7.98 -12.37 7.56
N GLY A 40 7.70 -12.92 6.37
CA GLY A 40 6.40 -12.79 5.73
C GLY A 40 6.08 -11.37 5.25
N GLU A 41 4.83 -11.13 4.91
CA GLU A 41 4.32 -9.85 4.38
C GLU A 41 3.26 -9.29 5.35
N THR A 42 3.69 -8.82 6.51
CA THR A 42 2.81 -8.27 7.56
C THR A 42 2.73 -6.74 7.51
N HIS A 43 3.80 -6.07 7.10
CA HIS A 43 3.85 -4.61 6.98
C HIS A 43 4.27 -4.26 5.56
N VAL A 44 3.47 -3.44 4.88
CA VAL A 44 3.72 -3.06 3.49
C VAL A 44 3.70 -1.54 3.34
N ARG A 45 4.65 -1.00 2.58
CA ARG A 45 4.57 0.39 2.11
C ARG A 45 4.08 0.43 0.68
N ILE A 46 3.11 1.30 0.42
CA ILE A 46 2.59 1.60 -0.91
C ILE A 46 3.00 3.04 -1.22
N LYS A 47 3.81 3.21 -2.26
CA LYS A 47 4.07 4.52 -2.89
C LYS A 47 3.44 4.50 -4.27
N ILE A 48 2.52 5.41 -4.52
CA ILE A 48 1.78 5.42 -5.78
C ILE A 48 1.56 6.83 -6.29
N VAL A 49 1.71 6.96 -7.60
CA VAL A 49 1.47 8.20 -8.33
C VAL A 49 0.44 7.92 -9.43
N SER A 50 -0.70 8.60 -9.38
CA SER A 50 -1.73 8.49 -10.42
C SER A 50 -2.55 9.77 -10.56
N LYS A 51 -3.00 10.05 -11.79
CA LYS A 51 -3.98 11.11 -12.07
C LYS A 51 -5.30 10.89 -11.32
N ALA A 52 -5.62 9.65 -10.94
CA ALA A 52 -6.81 9.33 -10.16
C ALA A 52 -6.86 10.08 -8.80
N PHE A 53 -5.73 10.56 -8.30
CA PHE A 53 -5.64 11.28 -7.02
C PHE A 53 -5.71 12.80 -7.15
N GLU A 54 -5.88 13.33 -8.36
CA GLU A 54 -6.07 14.77 -8.60
C GLU A 54 -7.30 15.31 -7.88
N GLY A 55 -7.16 16.48 -7.25
CA GLY A 55 -8.24 17.11 -6.47
C GLY A 55 -8.66 16.38 -5.19
N MET A 56 -8.18 15.16 -4.94
CA MET A 56 -8.43 14.44 -3.69
C MET A 56 -7.58 15.01 -2.56
N ASN A 57 -8.20 15.24 -1.40
CA ASN A 57 -7.44 15.52 -0.18
C ASN A 57 -6.77 14.25 0.36
N ARG A 58 -5.86 14.41 1.32
CA ARG A 58 -5.10 13.31 1.93
C ARG A 58 -5.97 12.16 2.45
N VAL A 59 -7.08 12.47 3.13
CA VAL A 59 -7.96 11.44 3.71
C VAL A 59 -8.66 10.64 2.62
N ALA A 60 -9.14 11.30 1.56
CA ALA A 60 -9.78 10.64 0.43
C ALA A 60 -8.81 9.69 -0.30
N ARG A 61 -7.55 10.10 -0.51
CA ARG A 61 -6.52 9.25 -1.10
C ARG A 61 -6.24 8.00 -0.27
N HIS A 62 -6.07 8.17 1.04
CA HIS A 62 -5.83 7.04 1.93
C HIS A 62 -7.02 6.08 1.96
N ARG A 63 -8.26 6.59 1.94
CA ARG A 63 -9.46 5.74 1.84
C ARG A 63 -9.48 4.94 0.55
N ALA A 64 -9.16 5.57 -0.60
CA ALA A 64 -9.11 4.88 -1.89
C ALA A 64 -8.11 3.71 -1.88
N ILE A 65 -6.91 3.90 -1.32
CA ILE A 65 -5.92 2.82 -1.17
C ILE A 65 -6.40 1.75 -0.18
N ASN A 66 -6.92 2.16 0.99
CA ASN A 66 -7.38 1.23 2.01
C ASN A 66 -8.46 0.28 1.47
N THR A 67 -9.42 0.78 0.69
CA THR A 67 -10.46 -0.04 0.04
C THR A 67 -9.87 -1.16 -0.83
N GLN A 68 -8.75 -0.91 -1.51
CA GLN A 68 -8.13 -1.93 -2.37
C GLN A 68 -7.43 -3.05 -1.58
N VAL A 69 -7.03 -2.79 -0.33
CA VAL A 69 -6.25 -3.73 0.49
C VAL A 69 -7.05 -4.39 1.63
N GLU A 70 -8.37 -4.13 1.73
CA GLU A 70 -9.21 -4.65 2.82
C GLU A 70 -9.20 -6.19 2.92
N ALA A 71 -9.18 -6.88 1.77
CA ALA A 71 -9.14 -8.33 1.73
C ALA A 71 -7.83 -8.89 2.30
N GLU A 72 -6.70 -8.27 1.95
CA GLU A 72 -5.38 -8.66 2.43
C GLU A 72 -5.23 -8.39 3.94
N ILE A 73 -5.79 -7.27 4.43
CA ILE A 73 -5.89 -6.99 5.87
C ILE A 73 -6.69 -8.07 6.59
N ALA A 74 -7.85 -8.46 6.05
CA ALA A 74 -8.67 -9.53 6.62
C ALA A 74 -7.95 -10.91 6.62
N LEU A 75 -7.02 -11.12 5.69
CA LEU A 75 -6.25 -12.35 5.53
C LEU A 75 -4.93 -12.37 6.33
N GLY A 76 -4.58 -11.28 7.02
CA GLY A 76 -3.44 -11.24 7.94
C GLY A 76 -2.35 -10.21 7.64
N LEU A 77 -2.49 -9.39 6.60
CA LEU A 77 -1.69 -8.17 6.49
C LEU A 77 -2.00 -7.28 7.70
N HIS A 78 -0.97 -6.79 8.39
CA HIS A 78 -1.16 -6.05 9.62
C HIS A 78 -1.33 -4.55 9.39
N ALA A 79 -0.46 -3.96 8.57
CA ALA A 79 -0.44 -2.51 8.38
C ALA A 79 0.04 -2.13 6.98
N VAL A 80 -0.49 -1.01 6.49
CA VAL A 80 -0.06 -0.35 5.26
C VAL A 80 0.41 1.08 5.53
N ALA A 81 1.64 1.39 5.12
CA ALA A 81 2.13 2.76 5.04
C ALA A 81 1.81 3.31 3.64
N ILE A 82 1.16 4.46 3.57
CA ILE A 82 0.59 4.99 2.32
C ILE A 82 1.24 6.34 1.98
N ASP A 83 1.89 6.42 0.82
CA ASP A 83 2.35 7.66 0.18
C ASP A 83 1.71 7.78 -1.20
N VAL A 84 0.81 8.75 -1.37
CA VAL A 84 -0.05 8.87 -2.55
C VAL A 84 0.01 10.28 -3.10
N LYS A 85 0.41 10.39 -4.37
CA LYS A 85 0.57 11.67 -5.06
C LYS A 85 -0.17 11.69 -6.39
N ALA A 86 -0.64 12.86 -6.78
CA ALA A 86 -0.98 13.15 -8.16
C ALA A 86 0.30 13.53 -8.94
N PRO A 87 0.35 13.33 -10.27
CA PRO A 87 1.50 13.74 -11.07
C PRO A 87 1.84 15.23 -10.92
N SER A 88 0.85 16.11 -10.71
CA SER A 88 1.05 17.54 -10.46
C SER A 88 1.81 17.88 -9.17
N GLU A 89 1.96 16.91 -8.26
CA GLU A 89 2.63 17.09 -6.97
C GLU A 89 4.07 16.55 -6.96
N ILE A 90 4.50 15.95 -8.07
CA ILE A 90 5.88 15.54 -8.27
C ILE A 90 6.64 16.72 -8.88
N LYS A 91 7.75 17.08 -8.23
CA LYS A 91 8.68 18.09 -8.72
C LYS A 91 9.74 17.47 -9.60
#